data_AF-A0A7G9R815-F1
#
_entry.id   AF-A0A7G9R815-F1
#
_cell.length_a   1.000
_cell.length_b   1.000
_cell.length_c   1.000
_cell.angle_alpha   90.00
_cell.angle_beta   90.00
_cell.angle_gamma   90.00
#
_symmetry.space_group_name_H-M   'P 1'
#
loop_
_entity.id
_entity.type
_entity.pdbx_description
1 polymer ?
#
loop_
_entity_poly.entity_id
_entity_poly.type
_entity_poly.pdbx_seq_one_letter_code
_entity_poly.pdbx_strand_id
1 'polypeptide(L)'
;MVGRWFVVLILCGLAVSACGEGTPTGRTDASSASATAADPAASSAPAEPADSNDDLASLPACGKVWVAGQTMPGRYLGCVVDGKSVKAQSRLCSFGKRLYTYDDSFWAVPKGRIGQASGALLEDPAYRQVLNSCTG
;
A
#
# COMPACT_ATOMS: atom_id res chain seq x y z
N MET A 1 32.37 23.69 6.06
CA MET A 1 31.97 24.33 4.79
C MET A 1 30.57 24.87 4.99
N VAL A 2 30.44 26.20 5.05
CA VAL A 2 29.20 26.90 5.38
C VAL A 2 28.54 27.29 4.05
N GLY A 3 27.43 26.64 3.70
CA GLY A 3 26.72 26.87 2.44
C GLY A 3 25.28 27.30 2.71
N ARG A 4 25.11 28.55 3.15
CA ARG A 4 23.81 29.19 3.42
C ARG A 4 23.36 29.89 2.14
N TRP A 5 22.37 29.34 1.42
CA TRP A 5 21.77 29.98 0.25
C TRP A 5 20.28 30.25 0.48
N PHE A 6 19.91 31.45 0.07
CA PHE A 6 18.69 32.18 0.38
C PHE A 6 17.47 31.67 -0.38
N VAL A 7 16.36 31.59 0.37
CA VAL A 7 15.00 32.07 0.06
C VAL A 7 14.78 32.68 -1.33
N VAL A 8 13.83 32.12 -2.09
CA VAL A 8 12.96 32.91 -2.98
C VAL A 8 11.50 32.48 -2.78
N LEU A 9 10.71 33.45 -2.30
CA LEU A 9 9.29 33.46 -2.01
C LEU A 9 8.58 34.03 -3.25
N ILE A 10 7.66 33.29 -3.89
CA ILE A 10 6.68 33.80 -4.89
C ILE A 10 5.37 33.01 -4.64
N LEU A 11 4.38 33.52 -3.89
CA LEU A 11 3.40 34.59 -4.14
C LEU A 11 2.24 34.20 -5.10
N CYS A 12 1.04 34.11 -4.50
CA CYS A 12 -0.33 34.37 -5.00
C CYS A 12 -0.86 33.72 -6.29
N GLY A 13 -2.03 33.06 -6.15
CA GLY A 13 -2.98 32.81 -7.24
C GLY A 13 -4.32 32.27 -6.74
N LEU A 14 -5.28 33.16 -6.48
CA LEU A 14 -6.70 32.92 -6.18
C LEU A 14 -7.50 32.43 -7.41
N ALA A 15 -8.47 31.52 -7.22
CA ALA A 15 -9.78 31.44 -7.90
C ALA A 15 -10.54 30.16 -7.42
N VAL A 16 -11.66 30.22 -6.67
CA VAL A 16 -13.05 30.55 -7.02
C VAL A 16 -13.87 29.36 -7.59
N SER A 17 -14.75 28.85 -6.71
CA SER A 17 -16.14 28.33 -6.87
C SER A 17 -16.56 27.39 -8.02
N ALA A 18 -17.18 26.27 -7.65
CA ALA A 18 -18.49 25.83 -8.18
C ALA A 18 -19.08 24.69 -7.31
N CYS A 19 -19.92 25.04 -6.32
CA CYS A 19 -20.80 24.07 -5.66
C CYS A 19 -22.08 23.97 -6.48
N GLY A 20 -22.19 22.93 -7.30
CA GLY A 20 -23.37 22.64 -8.11
C GLY A 20 -24.47 22.05 -7.25
N GLU A 21 -25.44 22.89 -6.89
CA GLU A 21 -26.68 22.53 -6.23
C GLU A 21 -27.63 21.91 -7.26
N GLY A 22 -28.05 20.67 -7.03
CA GLY A 22 -28.94 19.94 -7.93
C GLY A 22 -29.90 19.08 -7.15
N THR A 23 -31.00 19.68 -6.67
CA THR A 23 -32.19 18.97 -6.21
C THR A 23 -33.16 18.80 -7.38
N PRO A 24 -33.45 17.57 -7.81
CA PRO A 24 -34.68 17.29 -8.53
C PRO A 24 -35.70 16.62 -7.61
N THR A 25 -36.67 17.42 -7.17
CA THR A 25 -37.99 16.95 -6.74
C THR A 25 -38.79 16.69 -8.01
N GLY A 26 -39.21 15.45 -8.28
CA GLY A 26 -39.94 15.14 -9.52
C GLY A 26 -40.46 13.70 -9.60
N ARG A 27 -41.59 13.47 -8.93
CA ARG A 27 -42.46 12.30 -8.96
C ARG A 27 -43.12 12.13 -10.34
N THR A 28 -43.14 10.92 -10.93
CA THR A 28 -44.35 10.32 -11.54
C THR A 28 -44.14 8.85 -11.98
N ASP A 29 -45.04 8.02 -11.45
CA ASP A 29 -45.79 6.90 -12.03
C ASP A 29 -45.17 5.77 -12.89
N ALA A 30 -45.28 4.60 -12.27
CA ALA A 30 -46.05 3.43 -12.71
C ALA A 30 -45.57 2.56 -13.90
N SER A 31 -45.30 1.31 -13.50
CA SER A 31 -45.68 0.05 -14.16
C SER A 31 -45.23 -0.21 -15.59
N SER A 32 -44.33 -1.18 -15.73
CA SER A 32 -44.62 -2.39 -16.52
C SER A 32 -43.67 -3.54 -16.20
N ALA A 33 -44.25 -4.73 -16.18
CA ALA A 33 -43.70 -5.99 -15.74
C ALA A 33 -42.70 -6.62 -16.71
N SER A 34 -41.74 -7.41 -16.20
CA SER A 34 -41.67 -8.87 -16.45
C SER A 34 -40.24 -9.42 -16.31
N ALA A 35 -40.18 -10.52 -15.56
CA ALA A 35 -39.43 -11.74 -15.85
C ALA A 35 -37.93 -11.85 -15.44
N THR A 36 -37.71 -12.88 -14.61
CA THR A 36 -36.63 -13.88 -14.68
C THR A 36 -35.36 -13.68 -13.82
N ALA A 37 -35.36 -14.45 -12.73
CA ALA A 37 -34.28 -15.27 -12.18
C ALA A 37 -32.82 -14.77 -12.19
N ALA A 38 -32.25 -14.63 -10.99
CA ALA A 38 -31.03 -15.35 -10.58
C ALA A 38 -30.79 -15.18 -9.06
N ASP A 39 -30.89 -16.28 -8.32
CA ASP A 39 -30.07 -16.53 -7.11
C ASP A 39 -28.63 -16.79 -7.60
N PRO A 40 -27.54 -16.31 -6.97
CA PRO A 40 -27.28 -16.49 -5.54
C PRO A 40 -26.56 -15.34 -4.81
N ALA A 41 -27.05 -14.95 -3.64
CA ALA A 41 -26.25 -14.19 -2.69
C ALA A 41 -25.40 -15.15 -1.84
N ALA A 42 -24.43 -15.81 -2.48
CA ALA A 42 -23.32 -16.43 -1.76
C ALA A 42 -22.44 -15.31 -1.22
N SER A 43 -22.77 -14.83 -0.02
CA SER A 43 -21.97 -13.89 0.74
C SER A 43 -20.69 -14.58 1.20
N SER A 44 -19.70 -14.67 0.31
CA SER A 44 -18.36 -15.10 0.65
C SER A 44 -17.73 -14.02 1.54
N ALA A 45 -17.77 -14.26 2.85
CA ALA A 45 -16.91 -13.55 3.78
C ALA A 45 -15.45 -13.67 3.27
N PRO A 46 -14.65 -12.59 3.28
CA PRO A 46 -13.23 -12.69 3.00
C PRO A 46 -12.63 -13.71 3.96
N ALA A 47 -12.13 -14.83 3.44
CA ALA A 47 -11.34 -15.76 4.23
C ALA A 47 -10.09 -15.00 4.69
N GLU A 48 -10.01 -14.69 5.98
CA GLU A 48 -8.75 -14.30 6.60
C GLU A 48 -7.73 -15.40 6.26
N PRO A 49 -6.57 -15.07 5.68
CA PRO A 49 -5.56 -16.07 5.42
C PRO A 49 -5.14 -16.65 6.78
N ALA A 50 -5.43 -17.93 6.96
CA ALA A 50 -5.03 -18.70 8.13
C ALA A 50 -3.56 -18.42 8.43
N ASP A 51 -3.27 -17.98 9.66
CA ASP A 51 -1.92 -17.88 10.21
C ASP A 51 -1.29 -19.27 10.07
N SER A 52 -0.52 -19.42 9.00
CA SER A 52 0.26 -20.61 8.76
C SER A 52 1.36 -20.57 9.80
N ASN A 53 1.39 -21.58 10.66
CA ASN A 53 2.54 -21.91 11.50
C ASN A 53 3.70 -22.31 10.56
N ASP A 54 4.20 -21.34 9.80
CA ASP A 54 5.42 -21.48 9.02
C ASP A 54 6.55 -21.60 10.03
N ASP A 55 7.11 -22.82 10.08
CA ASP A 55 8.25 -23.20 10.90
C ASP A 55 9.23 -22.04 11.02
N LEU A 56 9.32 -21.47 12.23
CA LEU A 56 10.26 -20.40 12.57
C LEU A 56 11.70 -20.79 12.19
N ALA A 57 11.98 -22.10 12.18
CA ALA A 57 13.25 -22.69 11.76
C ALA A 57 13.62 -22.45 10.28
N SER A 58 12.64 -22.13 9.43
CA SER A 58 12.85 -21.95 7.98
C SER A 58 12.89 -20.49 7.53
N LEU A 59 12.63 -19.53 8.41
CA LEU A 59 12.65 -18.11 8.06
C LEU A 59 14.10 -17.58 7.99
N PRO A 60 14.45 -16.79 6.97
CA PRO A 60 15.79 -16.23 6.84
C PRO A 60 16.03 -15.13 7.89
N ALA A 61 17.29 -14.85 8.21
CA ALA A 61 17.65 -13.68 9.00
C ALA A 61 17.28 -12.38 8.26
N CYS A 62 16.71 -11.39 8.95
CA CYS A 62 16.24 -10.16 8.31
C CYS A 62 17.36 -9.41 7.57
N GLY A 63 18.56 -9.33 8.14
CA GLY A 63 19.73 -8.71 7.51
C GLY A 63 20.27 -9.44 6.27
N LYS A 64 19.85 -10.70 6.02
CA LYS A 64 20.17 -11.42 4.77
C LYS A 64 19.17 -11.13 3.65
N VAL A 65 17.93 -10.79 4.01
CA VAL A 65 16.88 -10.47 3.03
C VAL A 65 16.91 -8.99 2.68
N TRP A 66 16.93 -8.12 3.71
CA TRP A 66 16.85 -6.67 3.56
C TRP A 66 18.21 -6.03 3.31
N VAL A 67 18.72 -6.25 2.10
CA VAL A 67 19.97 -5.66 1.63
C VAL A 67 19.64 -4.66 0.52
N ALA A 68 20.03 -3.40 0.72
CA ALA A 68 19.76 -2.33 -0.22
C ALA A 68 20.26 -2.67 -1.63
N GLY A 69 19.42 -2.40 -2.62
CA GLY A 69 19.72 -2.71 -4.01
C GLY A 69 19.60 -4.19 -4.37
N GLN A 70 19.41 -5.14 -3.45
CA GLN A 70 19.16 -6.54 -3.84
C GLN A 70 17.73 -6.78 -4.32
N THR A 71 17.48 -7.96 -4.87
CA THR A 71 16.13 -8.35 -5.31
C THR A 71 15.40 -9.07 -4.19
N MET A 72 14.19 -8.59 -3.87
CA MET A 72 13.30 -9.18 -2.89
C MET A 72 12.81 -10.56 -3.36
N PRO A 73 12.81 -11.60 -2.50
CA PRO A 73 12.22 -12.89 -2.83
C PRO A 73 10.76 -12.75 -3.32
N GLY A 74 10.36 -13.62 -4.24
CA GLY A 74 8.99 -13.60 -4.78
C GLY A 74 7.93 -14.00 -3.76
N ARG A 75 8.31 -14.80 -2.76
CA ARG A 75 7.49 -15.13 -1.59
C ARG A 75 8.25 -14.69 -0.36
N TYR A 76 7.68 -13.75 0.39
CA TYR A 76 8.25 -13.24 1.63
C TYR A 76 7.18 -13.29 2.71
N LEU A 77 7.45 -14.03 3.78
CA LEU A 77 6.52 -14.27 4.88
C LEU A 77 6.93 -13.53 6.15
N GLY A 78 8.20 -13.13 6.23
CA GLY A 78 8.82 -12.57 7.41
C GLY A 78 10.28 -12.98 7.47
N CYS A 79 10.92 -12.67 8.58
CA CYS A 79 12.32 -13.00 8.82
C CYS A 79 12.59 -13.10 10.32
N VAL A 80 13.81 -13.49 10.70
CA VAL A 80 14.24 -13.65 12.09
C VAL A 80 15.21 -12.54 12.49
N VAL A 81 14.98 -11.94 13.67
CA VAL A 81 15.89 -11.02 14.38
C VAL A 81 16.05 -11.56 15.80
N ASP A 82 17.29 -11.75 16.24
CA ASP A 82 17.62 -12.23 17.59
C ASP A 82 16.84 -13.50 18.02
N GLY A 83 16.67 -14.43 17.08
CA GLY A 83 15.94 -15.70 17.29
C GLY A 83 14.41 -15.57 17.35
N LYS A 84 13.85 -14.37 17.12
CA LYS A 84 12.41 -14.12 17.09
C LYS A 84 11.94 -13.86 15.67
N SER A 85 10.81 -14.45 15.29
CA SER A 85 10.17 -14.11 14.01
C SER A 85 9.57 -12.72 14.06
N VAL A 86 9.81 -11.99 12.98
CA VAL A 86 9.20 -10.71 12.68
C VAL A 86 8.27 -10.92 11.49
N LYS A 87 6.97 -10.75 11.72
CA LYS A 87 5.95 -10.81 10.66
C LYS A 87 6.19 -9.67 9.69
N ALA A 88 6.12 -9.96 8.39
CA ALA A 88 6.30 -8.95 7.37
C ALA A 88 5.16 -7.91 7.45
N GLN A 89 5.51 -6.65 7.69
CA GLN A 89 4.56 -5.55 7.50
C GLN A 89 4.33 -5.37 6.01
N SER A 90 3.05 -5.34 5.60
CA SER A 90 2.72 -5.29 4.19
C SER A 90 1.44 -4.50 3.92
N ARG A 91 1.39 -3.85 2.76
CA ARG A 91 0.21 -3.14 2.24
C ARG A 91 -0.11 -3.66 0.84
N LEU A 92 -1.37 -3.90 0.54
CA LEU A 92 -1.77 -4.32 -0.80
C LEU A 92 -1.66 -3.13 -1.75
N CYS A 93 -1.27 -3.37 -3.00
CA CYS A 93 -1.22 -2.32 -3.99
C CYS A 93 -2.10 -2.61 -5.20
N SER A 94 -2.47 -1.56 -5.93
CA SER A 94 -3.41 -1.62 -7.07
C SER A 94 -2.96 -2.57 -8.18
N PHE A 95 -1.66 -2.86 -8.26
CA PHE A 95 -1.06 -3.85 -9.16
C PHE A 95 -1.12 -5.30 -8.62
N GLY A 96 -1.92 -5.57 -7.59
CA GLY A 96 -2.20 -6.90 -7.06
C GLY A 96 -1.04 -7.56 -6.29
N LYS A 97 0.02 -6.81 -5.99
CA LYS A 97 1.13 -7.29 -5.13
C LYS A 97 1.17 -6.48 -3.84
N ARG A 98 1.81 -7.06 -2.82
CA ARG A 98 2.04 -6.39 -1.54
C ARG A 98 3.36 -5.61 -1.57
N LEU A 99 3.34 -4.38 -1.08
CA LEU A 99 4.53 -3.63 -0.68
C LEU A 99 4.88 -4.03 0.74
N TYR A 100 6.11 -4.48 0.96
CA TYR A 100 6.64 -4.83 2.28
C TYR A 100 7.55 -3.73 2.81
N THR A 101 7.52 -3.53 4.13
CA THR A 101 8.38 -2.59 4.84
C THR A 101 9.12 -3.28 5.99
N TYR A 102 10.30 -2.78 6.32
CA TYR A 102 11.12 -3.31 7.41
C TYR A 102 11.98 -2.21 8.04
N ASP A 103 12.08 -2.23 9.37
CA ASP A 103 12.96 -1.37 10.18
C ASP A 103 12.86 0.13 9.85
N ASP A 104 11.65 0.59 9.51
CA ASP A 104 11.27 1.97 9.15
C ASP A 104 12.12 2.66 8.07
N SER A 105 12.98 1.90 7.39
CA SER A 105 13.94 2.39 6.40
C SER A 105 13.96 1.56 5.12
N PHE A 106 13.55 0.28 5.16
CA PHE A 106 13.52 -0.58 3.99
C PHE A 106 12.12 -0.76 3.40
N TRP A 107 12.06 -0.88 2.08
CA TRP A 107 10.84 -1.16 1.34
C TRP A 107 11.08 -1.99 0.09
N ALA A 108 10.15 -2.88 -0.26
CA ALA A 108 10.24 -3.67 -1.50
C ALA A 108 8.90 -4.29 -1.89
N VAL A 109 8.73 -4.53 -3.20
CA VAL A 109 7.69 -5.43 -3.73
C VAL A 109 8.31 -6.79 -4.09
N PRO A 110 7.54 -7.90 -4.10
CA PRO A 110 8.02 -9.20 -4.54
C PRO A 110 8.74 -9.16 -5.89
N LYS A 111 9.93 -9.76 -5.97
CA LYS A 111 10.81 -9.75 -7.16
C LYS A 111 11.27 -8.35 -7.59
N GLY A 112 10.98 -7.30 -6.83
CA GLY A 112 11.46 -5.94 -7.03
C GLY A 112 12.81 -5.71 -6.34
N ARG A 113 13.41 -4.54 -6.61
CA ARG A 113 14.59 -4.08 -5.87
C ARG A 113 14.19 -3.63 -4.47
N ILE A 114 15.08 -3.87 -3.51
CA ILE A 114 14.97 -3.40 -2.14
C ILE A 114 15.49 -1.97 -2.07
N GLY A 115 14.60 -1.03 -1.76
CA GLY A 115 14.95 0.34 -1.45
C GLY A 115 15.30 0.50 0.02
N GLN A 116 16.22 1.42 0.30
CA GLN A 116 16.57 1.85 1.65
C GLN A 116 16.53 3.38 1.69
N ALA A 117 15.69 3.93 2.57
CA ALA A 117 15.63 5.34 2.88
C ALA A 117 16.84 5.73 3.74
N SER A 118 17.39 6.92 3.53
CA SER A 118 18.43 7.48 4.41
C SER A 118 17.88 8.06 5.72
N GLY A 119 16.55 8.10 5.86
CA GLY A 119 15.81 8.63 7.01
C GLY A 119 14.46 7.93 7.13
N ALA A 120 13.42 8.66 7.56
CA ALA A 120 12.09 8.08 7.68
C ALA A 120 11.55 7.65 6.30
N LEU A 121 10.92 6.47 6.24
CA LEU A 121 10.38 5.90 4.99
C LEU A 121 9.51 6.90 4.20
N LEU A 122 8.64 7.64 4.90
CA LEU A 122 7.72 8.61 4.29
C LEU A 122 8.41 9.85 3.70
N GLU A 123 9.68 10.10 4.02
CA GLU A 123 10.47 11.19 3.44
C GLU A 123 11.17 10.76 2.15
N ASP A 124 11.29 9.45 1.91
CA ASP A 124 11.93 8.92 0.71
C ASP A 124 11.01 9.06 -0.52
N PRO A 125 11.44 9.78 -1.56
CA PRO A 125 10.60 10.05 -2.73
C PRO A 125 10.29 8.77 -3.53
N ALA A 126 11.20 7.80 -3.56
CA ALA A 126 11.00 6.55 -4.28
C ALA A 126 9.98 5.65 -3.54
N TYR A 127 10.04 5.59 -2.21
CA TYR A 127 9.03 4.94 -1.39
C TYR A 127 7.65 5.57 -1.61
N ARG A 128 7.55 6.90 -1.52
CA ARG A 128 6.27 7.62 -1.73
C ARG A 128 5.68 7.34 -3.11
N GLN A 129 6.51 7.30 -4.14
CA GLN A 129 6.07 6.98 -5.50
C GLN A 129 5.41 5.60 -5.57
N VAL A 130 6.00 4.59 -4.93
CA VAL A 130 5.41 3.24 -4.87
C VAL A 130 4.17 3.25 -3.97
N LEU A 131 4.22 3.92 -2.82
CA LEU A 131 3.11 4.01 -1.88
C LEU A 131 1.86 4.62 -2.50
N ASN A 132 1.98 5.58 -3.41
CA ASN A 132 0.85 6.18 -4.13
C ASN A 132 0.05 5.18 -4.99
N SER A 133 0.68 4.05 -5.33
CA SER A 133 0.02 2.94 -6.04
C SER A 133 -0.52 1.87 -5.10
N CYS A 134 -0.41 2.08 -3.79
CA CYS A 134 -0.84 1.16 -2.75
C CYS A 134 -2.12 1.60 -2.06
N THR A 135 -2.89 0.63 -1.56
CA THR A 135 -4.09 0.85 -0.77
C THR A 135 -3.83 0.42 0.67
N GLY A 136 -4.47 1.11 1.61
CA GLY A 136 -4.31 0.88 3.05
C GLY A 136 -5.23 1.79 3.83
#